data_AF-A0A5S3PR38-F1
#
_entry.id   AF-A0A5S3PR38-F1
#
_cell.length_a   1.000
_cell.length_b   1.000
_cell.length_c   1.000
_cell.angle_alpha   90.00
_cell.angle_beta   90.00
_cell.angle_gamma   90.00
#
_symmetry.space_group_name_H-M   'P 1'
#
loop_
_entity.id
_entity.type
_entity.pdbx_description
1 polymer ?
#
loop_
_entity_poly.entity_id
_entity_poly.type
_entity_poly.pdbx_seq_one_letter_code
_entity_poly.pdbx_strand_id
1 'polypeptide(L)'
;MATVLIAVLALWMLVVGVCGYAASVRGFVIALLAGLTANTVWLMVGLGASPVNPSFVIAQLAACLYAVCAFASGWLIGRMVQQFRAGRVE
;
A
#
# COMPACT_ATOMS: atom_id res chain seq x y z
N MET A 1 -5.35 19.97 6.06
CA MET A 1 -5.40 19.21 4.78
C MET A 1 -4.35 18.10 4.72
N ALA A 2 -3.06 18.38 4.93
CA ALA A 2 -2.01 17.37 4.89
C ALA A 2 -2.23 16.16 5.82
N THR A 3 -2.74 16.38 7.03
CA THR A 3 -3.00 15.33 8.03
C THR A 3 -4.02 14.30 7.56
N VAL A 4 -5.03 14.70 6.79
CA VAL A 4 -6.06 13.80 6.26
C VAL A 4 -5.44 12.86 5.22
N LEU A 5 -4.57 13.39 4.36
CA LEU A 5 -3.88 12.58 3.34
C LEU A 5 -2.92 11.58 3.96
N ILE A 6 -2.19 11.98 4.99
CA ILE A 6 -1.30 11.09 5.75
C ILE A 6 -2.12 9.97 6.42
N ALA A 7 -3.26 10.30 7.02
CA ALA A 7 -4.13 9.31 7.66
C ALA A 7 -4.70 8.30 6.64
N VAL A 8 -5.17 8.78 5.48
CA VAL A 8 -5.66 7.92 4.39
C VAL A 8 -4.55 7.02 3.86
N LEU A 9 -3.34 7.56 3.65
CA LEU A 9 -2.18 6.78 3.23
C LEU A 9 -1.82 5.71 4.26
N ALA A 10 -1.79 6.07 5.55
CA ALA A 10 -1.48 5.13 6.63
C ALA A 10 -2.51 4.00 6.72
N LEU A 11 -3.81 4.31 6.64
CA LEU A 11 -4.88 3.31 6.58
C LEU A 11 -4.72 2.39 5.37
N TRP A 12 -4.42 2.94 4.21
CA TRP A 12 -4.19 2.15 3.00
C TRP A 12 -2.97 1.23 3.14
N MET A 13 -1.87 1.73 3.69
CA MET A 13 -0.67 0.92 3.98
C MET A 13 -0.97 -0.20 4.98
N LEU A 14 -1.83 0.03 5.98
CA LEU A 14 -2.29 -1.02 6.89
C LEU A 14 -3.09 -2.10 6.16
N VAL A 15 -4.02 -1.72 5.27
CA VAL A 15 -4.79 -2.68 4.46
C VAL A 15 -3.86 -3.54 3.58
N VAL A 16 -2.88 -2.90 2.94
CA VAL A 16 -1.85 -3.57 2.13
C VAL A 16 -0.98 -4.50 2.98
N GLY A 17 -0.57 -4.06 4.17
CA GLY A 17 0.21 -4.86 5.13
C GLY A 17 -0.55 -6.08 5.65
N VAL A 18 -1.85 -5.94 5.94
CA VAL A 18 -2.72 -7.07 6.34
C VAL A 18 -2.88 -8.07 5.19
N CYS A 19 -2.98 -7.59 3.94
CA CYS A 19 -2.98 -8.49 2.77
C CYS A 19 -1.65 -9.25 2.62
N GLY A 20 -0.52 -8.59 2.94
CA GLY A 20 0.80 -9.22 3.00
C GLY A 20 0.90 -10.31 4.07
N TYR A 21 0.34 -10.05 5.25
CA TYR A 21 0.27 -11.03 6.34
C TYR A 21 -0.52 -12.30 5.94
N ALA A 22 -1.62 -12.13 5.19
CA ALA A 22 -2.42 -13.23 4.66
C ALA A 22 -1.79 -13.90 3.41
N ALA A 23 -0.57 -13.50 3.00
CA ALA A 23 0.10 -13.93 1.77
C ALA A 23 -0.78 -13.85 0.50
N SER A 24 -1.78 -12.96 0.52
CA SER A 24 -2.83 -12.91 -0.50
C SER A 24 -2.45 -11.91 -1.58
N VAL A 25 -1.71 -12.38 -2.59
CA VAL A 25 -1.29 -11.57 -3.76
C VAL A 25 -2.50 -10.93 -4.45
N ARG A 26 -3.64 -11.63 -4.51
CA ARG A 26 -4.87 -11.09 -5.10
C ARG A 26 -5.42 -9.89 -4.30
N GLY A 27 -5.35 -9.94 -2.97
CA GLY A 27 -5.73 -8.83 -2.10
C GLY A 27 -4.78 -7.65 -2.24
N PHE A 28 -3.48 -7.92 -2.37
CA PHE A 28 -2.48 -6.89 -2.68
C PHE A 28 -2.77 -6.17 -3.99
N VAL A 29 -3.05 -6.89 -5.08
CA VAL A 29 -3.35 -6.28 -6.39
C VAL A 29 -4.60 -5.41 -6.32
N ILE A 30 -5.65 -5.86 -5.64
CA ILE A 30 -6.89 -5.07 -5.46
C ILE A 30 -6.61 -3.80 -4.65
N ALA A 31 -5.92 -3.92 -3.52
CA ALA A 31 -5.57 -2.78 -2.68
C ALA A 31 -4.64 -1.80 -3.40
N LEU A 32 -3.67 -2.30 -4.16
CA LEU A 32 -2.75 -1.51 -4.99
C LEU A 32 -3.54 -0.70 -6.02
N LEU A 33 -4.42 -1.36 -6.78
CA LEU A 33 -5.26 -0.70 -7.79
C LEU A 33 -6.17 0.34 -7.16
N ALA A 34 -6.80 0.03 -6.02
CA ALA A 34 -7.65 0.98 -5.30
C ALA A 34 -6.88 2.21 -4.78
N GLY A 35 -5.66 2.02 -4.30
CA GLY A 35 -4.81 3.13 -3.86
C GLY A 35 -4.30 3.98 -5.02
N LEU A 36 -3.94 3.33 -6.14
CA LEU A 36 -3.51 4.03 -7.35
C LEU A 36 -4.65 4.86 -7.94
N THR A 37 -5.87 4.31 -8.01
CA THR A 37 -7.05 5.05 -8.50
C THR A 37 -7.44 6.18 -7.55
N ALA A 38 -7.38 5.97 -6.24
CA ALA A 38 -7.60 7.06 -5.28
C ALA A 38 -6.54 8.17 -5.41
N ASN A 39 -5.26 7.79 -5.60
CA ASN A 39 -4.17 8.74 -5.80
C ASN A 39 -4.31 9.53 -7.11
N THR A 40 -4.71 8.87 -8.20
CA THR A 40 -4.97 9.57 -9.47
C THR A 40 -6.15 10.52 -9.37
N VAL A 41 -7.25 10.10 -8.75
CA VAL A 41 -8.41 10.97 -8.50
C VAL A 41 -8.02 12.18 -7.66
N TRP A 42 -7.19 11.99 -6.62
CA TRP A 42 -6.69 13.10 -5.81
C TRP A 42 -5.78 14.05 -6.59
N LEU A 43 -4.87 13.54 -7.44
CA LEU A 43 -4.01 14.37 -8.27
C LEU A 43 -4.82 15.18 -9.30
N MET A 44 -5.87 14.59 -9.88
CA MET A 44 -6.74 15.27 -10.84
C MET A 44 -7.64 16.32 -10.18
N VAL A 45 -8.28 15.98 -9.05
CA VAL A 45 -9.25 16.87 -8.39
C VAL A 45 -8.57 17.87 -7.45
N GLY A 46 -7.59 17.42 -6.66
CA GLY A 46 -6.95 18.23 -5.63
C GLY A 46 -5.83 19.12 -6.15
N LEU A 47 -5.12 18.70 -7.22
CA LEU A 47 -3.99 19.44 -7.79
C LEU A 47 -4.24 19.91 -9.23
N GLY A 48 -5.33 19.49 -9.88
CA GLY A 48 -5.60 19.82 -11.28
C GLY A 48 -4.51 19.31 -12.23
N ALA A 49 -3.70 18.34 -11.80
CA ALA A 49 -2.52 17.90 -12.52
C ALA A 49 -2.94 17.07 -13.74
N SER A 50 -2.66 17.59 -14.94
CA SER A 50 -2.86 16.85 -16.18
C SER A 50 -2.00 15.58 -16.18
N PRO A 51 -2.51 14.41 -16.65
CA PRO A 51 -1.82 13.12 -16.60
C PRO A 51 -0.50 13.08 -17.39
N VAL A 52 -0.19 14.13 -18.15
CA VAL A 52 1.06 14.31 -18.91
C VAL A 52 2.17 14.96 -18.06
N ASN A 53 1.87 15.45 -16.86
CA ASN A 53 2.88 16.04 -16.00
C ASN A 53 3.82 14.98 -15.39
N PRO A 54 5.14 15.22 -15.38
CA PRO A 54 6.09 14.30 -14.75
C PRO A 54 5.82 14.08 -13.25
N SER A 55 5.21 15.07 -12.57
CA SER A 55 4.79 14.95 -11.17
C SER A 55 3.76 13.84 -10.94
N PHE A 56 2.90 13.57 -11.92
CA PHE A 56 1.93 12.47 -11.85
C PHE A 56 2.64 11.11 -11.85
N VAL A 57 3.61 10.94 -12.77
CA VAL A 57 4.40 9.70 -12.88
C VAL A 57 5.20 9.44 -11.61
N ILE A 58 5.84 10.47 -11.06
CA ILE A 58 6.62 10.37 -9.82
C ILE A 58 5.73 10.01 -8.63
N ALA A 59 4.54 10.62 -8.53
CA ALA A 59 3.59 10.30 -7.46
C ALA A 59 3.08 8.85 -7.56
N GLN A 60 2.82 8.37 -8.78
CA GLN A 60 2.40 6.99 -9.03
C GLN A 60 3.52 5.99 -8.67
N LEU A 61 4.76 6.27 -9.05
CA LEU A 61 5.93 5.47 -8.69
C LEU A 61 6.15 5.41 -7.18
N ALA A 62 6.04 6.56 -6.50
CA ALA A 62 6.15 6.63 -5.05
C ALA A 62 5.05 5.79 -4.37
N ALA A 63 3.80 5.90 -4.83
CA ALA A 63 2.69 5.10 -4.30
C ALA A 63 2.92 3.59 -4.48
N CYS A 64 3.43 3.17 -5.64
CA CYS A 64 3.81 1.77 -5.87
C CYS A 64 4.92 1.30 -4.91
N LEU A 65 5.97 2.10 -4.73
CA LEU A 65 7.06 1.79 -3.79
C LEU A 65 6.54 1.65 -2.35
N TYR A 66 5.69 2.56 -1.90
CA TYR A 66 5.06 2.48 -0.59
C TYR A 66 4.23 1.20 -0.43
N ALA A 67 3.44 0.83 -1.44
CA ALA A 67 2.65 -0.40 -1.41
C ALA A 67 3.53 -1.65 -1.32
N VAL A 68 4.60 -1.71 -2.11
CA VAL A 68 5.54 -2.84 -2.10
C VAL A 68 6.22 -2.95 -0.73
N CYS A 69 6.68 -1.84 -0.16
CA CYS A 69 7.28 -1.85 1.18
C CYS A 69 6.29 -2.29 2.26
N ALA A 70 5.04 -1.80 2.22
CA ALA A 70 3.99 -2.20 3.15
C ALA A 70 3.66 -3.70 3.04
N PHE A 71 3.55 -4.21 1.81
CA PHE A 71 3.29 -5.62 1.55
C PHE A 71 4.44 -6.53 2.01
N ALA A 72 5.68 -6.15 1.69
CA ALA A 72 6.87 -6.88 2.11
C ALA A 72 6.98 -6.94 3.65
N SER A 73 6.66 -5.83 4.32
CA SER A 73 6.64 -5.76 5.79
C SER A 73 5.58 -6.68 6.38
N GLY A 74 4.35 -6.63 5.86
CA GLY A 74 3.25 -7.53 6.29
C GLY A 74 3.56 -9.01 6.05
N TRP A 75 4.18 -9.33 4.92
CA TRP A 75 4.60 -10.69 4.58
C TRP A 75 5.71 -11.21 5.51
N LEU A 76 6.72 -10.39 5.81
CA LEU A 76 7.77 -10.74 6.78
C LEU A 76 7.19 -11.01 8.17
N ILE A 77 6.27 -10.17 8.64
CA ILE A 77 5.58 -10.36 9.93
C ILE A 77 4.79 -11.68 9.92
N GLY A 78 4.05 -11.96 8.85
CA GLY A 78 3.31 -13.22 8.70
C GLY A 78 4.23 -14.45 8.75
N ARG A 79 5.39 -14.36 8.10
CA ARG A 79 6.39 -15.42 8.10
C ARG A 79 6.99 -15.64 9.50
N MET A 80 7.32 -14.56 10.21
CA MET A 80 7.81 -14.63 11.59
C MET A 80 6.79 -15.30 12.51
N VAL A 81 5.51 -14.88 12.46
CA VAL A 81 4.43 -15.47 13.27
C VAL A 81 4.24 -16.96 12.97
N GLN A 82 4.34 -17.37 11.70
CA GLN A 82 4.29 -18.78 11.32
C GLN A 82 5.46 -19.58 11.90
N GLN A 83 6.69 -19.03 11.90
CA GLN A 83 7.85 -19.69 12.51
C GLN A 83 7.73 -19.77 14.03
N PHE A 84 7.23 -18.73 14.71
CA PHE A 84 6.97 -18.75 16.14
C PHE A 84 5.88 -19.75 16.54
N ARG A 85 4.87 -19.96 15.68
CA ARG A 85 3.88 -21.02 15.89
C ARG A 85 4.47 -22.41 15.71
N ALA A 86 5.33 -22.61 14.70
CA ALA A 86 5.98 -23.89 14.47
C ALA A 86 6.89 -24.31 15.63
N GLY A 87 7.66 -23.38 16.20
CA GLY A 87 8.57 -23.66 17.33
C GLY A 87 7.90 -23.75 18.71
N ARG A 88 6.58 -23.58 18.82
CA ARG A 88 5.83 -23.73 20.08
C ARG A 88 5.17 -25.11 20.20
N VAL A 89 5.36 -25.99 19.21
CA VAL A 89 4.78 -27.36 19.17
C VAL A 89 5.82 -28.41 19.59
N GLU A 90 7.03 -28.00 19.97
CA GLU A 90 8.08 -28.84 20.57
C GLU A 90 8.14 -28.59 22.09
#